data_AF-A0A0D6IJ06-F1
#
_entry.id   AF-A0A0D6IJ06-F1
#
_cell.length_a   1.000
_cell.length_b   1.000
_cell.length_c   1.000
_cell.angle_alpha   90.00
_cell.angle_beta   90.00
_cell.angle_gamma   90.00
#
_symmetry.space_group_name_H-M   'P 1'
#
loop_
_entity.id
_entity.type
_entity.pdbx_description
1 polymer ?
#
loop_
_entity_poly.entity_id
_entity_poly.type
_entity_poly.pdbx_seq_one_letter_code
_entity_poly.pdbx_strand_id
1 'polypeptide(L)'
;MKTLTATLLLCAGLTAAATVQAQQAQAPAAQYKRDLYGDWRVSYPAPAAKTSDQVSSELARAKADGQYTFGQEDYPPAIVSTGPGESRAQVEQELQTAEMQGQMASDQESYPPMPMAHSGMSDMQ
;
A
#
# COMPACT_ATOMS: atom_id res chain seq x y z
N MET A 1 62.96 -32.06 9.87
CA MET A 1 61.98 -31.23 10.60
C MET A 1 60.59 -31.53 10.04
N LYS A 2 59.70 -32.03 10.91
CA LYS A 2 58.22 -32.07 10.91
C LYS A 2 57.46 -32.45 9.63
N THR A 3 56.99 -33.69 9.64
CA THR A 3 55.77 -34.20 8.97
C THR A 3 54.54 -33.37 9.34
N LEU A 4 53.76 -32.93 8.35
CA LEU A 4 52.43 -32.34 8.57
C LEU A 4 51.39 -33.14 7.79
N THR A 5 50.77 -34.08 8.51
CA THR A 5 49.61 -34.85 8.10
C THR A 5 48.39 -33.93 8.16
N ALA A 6 47.86 -33.52 7.00
CA ALA A 6 46.68 -32.68 6.91
C ALA A 6 45.42 -33.56 6.89
N THR A 7 44.69 -33.61 8.00
CA THR A 7 43.43 -34.32 8.15
C THR A 7 42.29 -33.49 7.53
N LEU A 8 41.82 -33.88 6.33
CA LEU A 8 40.62 -33.28 5.74
C LEU A 8 39.38 -33.86 6.41
N LEU A 9 38.77 -33.06 7.29
CA LEU A 9 37.49 -33.32 7.93
C LEU A 9 36.38 -33.12 6.89
N LEU A 10 35.80 -34.22 6.42
CA LEU A 10 34.67 -34.26 5.49
C LEU A 10 33.41 -33.75 6.20
N CYS A 11 33.11 -32.47 6.07
CA CYS A 11 31.83 -31.91 6.53
C CYS A 11 30.69 -32.45 5.65
N ALA A 12 30.00 -33.48 6.12
CA ALA A 12 28.69 -33.86 5.61
C ALA A 12 27.67 -32.78 6.03
N GLY A 13 27.51 -31.75 5.21
CA GLY A 13 26.46 -30.75 5.36
C GLY A 13 25.12 -31.33 4.91
N LEU A 14 24.23 -31.59 5.87
CA LEU A 14 22.83 -31.92 5.64
C LEU A 14 22.11 -30.67 5.10
N THR A 15 22.11 -30.45 3.79
CA THR A 15 21.36 -29.33 3.19
C THR A 15 19.96 -29.78 2.80
N ALA A 16 19.03 -29.71 3.77
CA ALA A 16 17.62 -29.53 3.43
C ALA A 16 17.41 -28.06 3.00
N ALA A 17 17.98 -27.69 1.86
CA ALA A 17 17.70 -26.44 1.21
C ALA A 17 16.42 -26.63 0.40
N ALA A 18 15.28 -26.23 0.96
CA ALA A 18 14.14 -25.86 0.13
C ALA A 18 14.59 -24.64 -0.67
N THR A 19 15.19 -24.85 -1.85
CA THR A 19 15.50 -23.78 -2.77
C THR A 19 14.18 -23.24 -3.29
N VAL A 20 13.70 -22.15 -2.68
CA VAL A 20 12.76 -21.27 -3.33
C VAL A 20 13.55 -20.66 -4.50
N GLN A 21 13.53 -21.35 -5.64
CA GLN A 21 14.10 -20.82 -6.88
C GLN A 21 13.18 -19.66 -7.27
N ALA A 22 13.51 -18.46 -6.81
CA ALA A 22 13.01 -17.24 -7.41
C ALA A 22 13.52 -17.24 -8.85
N GLN A 23 12.67 -17.71 -9.77
CA GLN A 23 12.91 -17.66 -11.20
C GLN A 23 13.08 -16.18 -11.54
N GLN A 24 14.32 -15.74 -11.73
CA GLN A 24 14.60 -14.44 -12.30
C GLN A 24 14.06 -14.48 -13.74
N ALA A 25 12.84 -13.99 -13.93
CA ALA A 25 12.26 -13.85 -15.24
C ALA A 25 13.14 -12.87 -16.02
N GLN A 26 13.79 -13.35 -17.07
CA GLN A 26 14.54 -12.52 -18.01
C GLN A 26 13.58 -11.43 -18.52
N ALA A 27 13.84 -10.17 -18.15
CA ALA A 27 12.97 -9.07 -18.54
C ALA A 27 12.88 -8.98 -20.07
N PRO A 28 11.68 -8.82 -20.64
CA PRO A 28 11.53 -8.77 -22.08
C PRO A 28 12.28 -7.53 -22.63
N ALA A 29 13.11 -7.74 -23.65
CA ALA A 29 13.95 -6.70 -24.21
C ALA A 29 13.09 -5.57 -24.79
N ALA A 30 13.40 -4.33 -24.40
CA ALA A 30 12.74 -3.14 -24.91
C ALA A 30 12.94 -3.02 -26.43
N GLN A 31 11.86 -2.74 -27.16
CA GLN A 31 11.89 -2.49 -28.60
C GLN A 31 11.93 -0.99 -28.86
N TYR A 32 12.97 -0.54 -29.56
CA TYR A 32 13.18 0.87 -29.93
C TYR A 32 12.82 1.07 -31.40
N LYS A 33 11.92 2.02 -31.68
CA LYS A 33 11.53 2.39 -33.05
C LYS A 33 11.44 3.90 -33.18
N ARG A 34 11.89 4.44 -34.31
CA ARG A 34 11.69 5.83 -34.68
C ARG A 34 10.35 5.97 -35.41
N ASP A 35 9.50 6.89 -34.99
CA ASP A 35 8.21 7.12 -35.64
C ASP A 35 8.32 7.99 -36.91
N LEU A 36 7.20 8.25 -37.57
CA LEU A 36 7.14 9.07 -38.79
C LEU A 36 7.63 10.51 -38.59
N TYR A 37 7.58 11.03 -37.37
CA TYR A 37 8.00 12.39 -37.02
C TYR A 37 9.42 12.46 -36.46
N GLY A 38 10.09 11.31 -36.37
CA GLY A 38 11.46 11.22 -35.89
C GLY A 38 11.60 11.03 -34.37
N ASP A 39 10.50 10.90 -33.62
CA ASP A 39 10.54 10.64 -32.17
C ASP A 39 10.90 9.18 -31.87
N TRP A 40 11.62 8.96 -30.77
CA TRP A 40 11.98 7.64 -30.31
C TRP A 40 10.86 7.05 -29.45
N ARG A 41 10.27 5.95 -29.92
CA ARG A 41 9.27 5.16 -29.18
C ARG A 41 9.95 3.92 -28.58
N VAL A 42 9.69 3.69 -27.30
CA VAL A 42 10.10 2.46 -26.58
C VAL A 42 8.85 1.65 -26.29
N SER A 43 8.86 0.37 -26.68
CA SER A 43 7.78 -0.57 -26.37
C SER A 43 8.34 -1.74 -25.56
N TYR A 44 7.61 -2.15 -24.53
CA TYR A 44 7.92 -3.32 -23.73
C TYR A 44 6.93 -4.42 -24.09
N PRO A 45 7.39 -5.64 -24.44
CA PRO A 45 6.51 -6.77 -24.60
C PRO A 45 5.72 -7.00 -23.31
N ALA A 46 4.40 -7.12 -23.43
CA ALA A 46 3.58 -7.50 -22.28
C ALA A 46 4.00 -8.89 -21.79
N PRO A 47 4.15 -9.11 -20.48
CA PRO A 47 4.35 -10.45 -19.96
C PRO A 47 3.13 -11.33 -20.26
N ALA A 48 3.33 -12.64 -20.28
CA ALA A 48 2.22 -13.58 -20.41
C ALA A 48 1.19 -13.35 -19.29
N ALA A 49 -0.08 -13.17 -19.66
CA ALA A 49 -1.15 -12.98 -18.70
C ALA A 49 -1.33 -14.26 -17.86
N LYS A 50 -1.41 -14.09 -16.54
CA LYS A 50 -1.71 -15.19 -15.63
C LYS A 50 -3.19 -15.55 -15.74
N THR A 51 -3.48 -16.84 -15.64
CA THR A 51 -4.86 -17.32 -15.51
C THR A 51 -5.39 -17.02 -14.12
N SER A 52 -6.71 -16.94 -13.97
CA SER A 52 -7.34 -16.73 -12.66
C SER A 52 -6.97 -17.82 -11.64
N ASP A 53 -6.81 -19.07 -12.09
CA ASP A 53 -6.37 -20.19 -11.25
C ASP A 53 -4.92 -20.04 -10.76
N GLN A 54 -4.02 -19.53 -11.61
CA GLN A 54 -2.64 -19.26 -11.20
C GLN A 54 -2.60 -18.13 -10.16
N VAL A 55 -3.37 -17.05 -10.37
CA VAL A 55 -3.44 -15.93 -9.43
C VAL A 55 -3.99 -16.40 -8.08
N SER A 56 -5.06 -17.21 -8.06
CA SER A 56 -5.64 -17.71 -6.81
C SER A 56 -4.68 -18.64 -6.05
N SER A 57 -3.96 -19.51 -6.75
CA SER A 57 -2.95 -20.38 -6.15
C SER A 57 -1.78 -19.59 -5.56
N GLU A 58 -1.30 -18.56 -6.25
CA GLU A 58 -0.22 -17.70 -5.75
C GLU A 58 -0.64 -16.91 -4.52
N LEU A 59 -1.87 -16.38 -4.51
CA LEU A 59 -2.41 -15.68 -3.34
C LEU A 59 -2.58 -16.61 -2.12
N ALA A 60 -3.10 -17.82 -2.34
CA ALA A 60 -3.22 -18.82 -1.27
C ALA A 60 -1.85 -19.17 -0.67
N ARG A 61 -0.84 -19.33 -1.53
CA ARG A 61 0.54 -19.57 -1.11
C ARG A 61 1.12 -18.37 -0.36
N ALA A 62 0.97 -17.15 -0.88
CA ALA A 62 1.48 -15.94 -0.23
C ALA A 62 0.86 -15.72 1.16
N LYS A 63 -0.41 -16.10 1.33
CA LYS A 63 -1.10 -16.10 2.63
C LYS A 63 -0.51 -17.15 3.57
N ALA A 64 -0.25 -18.37 3.10
CA ALA A 64 0.35 -19.43 3.90
C ALA A 64 1.81 -19.12 4.30
N ASP A 65 2.56 -18.50 3.40
CA ASP A 65 3.96 -18.10 3.60
C ASP A 65 4.08 -16.80 4.44
N GLY A 66 2.95 -16.16 4.80
CA GLY A 66 2.93 -14.91 5.58
C GLY A 66 3.46 -13.68 4.82
N GLN A 67 3.56 -13.76 3.49
CA GLN A 67 4.11 -12.70 2.63
C GLN A 67 3.15 -11.51 2.44
N TYR A 68 1.87 -11.68 2.77
CA TYR A 68 0.88 -10.60 2.81
C TYR A 68 -0.20 -10.90 3.87
N THR A 69 -0.62 -9.88 4.61
CA THR A 69 -1.63 -9.97 5.67
C THR A 69 -2.84 -9.10 5.34
N PHE A 70 -4.03 -9.57 5.71
CA PHE A 70 -5.29 -8.83 5.56
C PHE A 70 -5.71 -8.29 6.93
N GLY A 71 -6.13 -7.03 7.00
CA GLY A 71 -6.73 -6.48 8.23
C GLY A 71 -5.75 -5.91 9.26
N GLN A 72 -4.56 -5.44 8.87
CA GLN A 72 -3.77 -4.51 9.70
C GLN A 72 -4.35 -3.08 9.71
N GLU A 73 -5.66 -2.96 9.43
CA GLU A 73 -6.41 -1.71 9.44
C GLU A 73 -7.08 -1.52 10.80
N ASP A 74 -6.31 -1.56 11.91
CA ASP A 74 -6.71 -0.85 13.12
C ASP A 74 -6.59 0.65 12.84
N TYR A 75 -7.48 1.16 11.97
CA TYR A 75 -7.55 2.55 11.59
C TYR A 75 -8.96 3.10 11.82
N PRO A 76 -9.10 4.15 12.66
CA PRO A 76 -8.03 4.82 13.40
C PRO A 76 -7.45 3.91 14.51
N PRO A 77 -6.19 4.13 14.93
CA PRO A 77 -5.63 3.42 16.07
C PRO A 77 -6.55 3.60 17.28
N ALA A 78 -6.68 2.55 18.10
CA ALA A 78 -7.43 2.64 19.34
C ALA A 78 -6.88 3.80 20.19
N ILE A 79 -7.62 4.92 20.22
CA ILE A 79 -7.31 6.05 21.07
C ILE A 79 -7.50 5.60 22.51
N VAL A 80 -6.39 5.47 23.24
CA VAL A 80 -6.44 5.33 24.69
C VAL A 80 -7.05 6.61 25.22
N SER A 81 -8.29 6.55 25.72
CA SER A 81 -8.94 7.69 26.36
C SER A 81 -8.07 8.13 27.54
N THR A 82 -7.40 9.29 27.42
CA THR A 82 -6.44 9.81 28.40
C THR A 82 -7.10 10.50 29.60
N GLY A 83 -8.42 10.36 29.75
CA GLY A 83 -9.18 10.96 30.84
C GLY A 83 -10.67 11.09 30.51
N PRO A 84 -11.50 11.48 31.49
CA PRO A 84 -12.89 11.85 31.22
C PRO A 84 -12.90 13.01 30.20
N GLY A 85 -13.65 12.84 29.11
CA GLY A 85 -13.91 13.93 28.18
C GLY A 85 -14.67 15.07 28.85
N GLU A 86 -14.64 16.25 28.24
CA GLU A 86 -15.34 17.41 28.78
C GLU A 86 -16.85 17.16 28.85
N SER A 87 -17.46 17.59 29.95
CA SER A 87 -18.91 17.52 30.07
C SER A 87 -19.57 18.55 29.17
N ARG A 88 -20.78 18.27 28.68
CA ARG A 88 -21.55 19.21 27.87
C ARG A 88 -21.71 20.58 28.54
N ALA A 89 -21.92 20.60 29.86
CA ALA A 89 -22.05 21.85 30.62
C ALA A 89 -20.75 22.67 30.61
N GLN A 90 -19.59 22.00 30.61
CA GLN A 90 -18.28 22.64 30.55
C GLN A 90 -18.03 23.28 29.19
N VAL A 91 -18.36 22.57 28.11
CA VAL A 91 -18.27 23.08 26.73
C VAL A 91 -19.19 24.30 26.53
N GLU A 92 -20.41 24.25 27.07
CA GLU A 92 -21.35 25.39 27.01
C GLU A 92 -20.82 26.63 27.76
N GLN A 93 -20.14 26.42 28.88
CA GLN A 93 -19.54 27.52 29.67
C GLN A 93 -18.31 28.13 28.98
N GLU A 94 -17.48 27.31 28.34
CA GLU A 94 -16.33 27.77 27.54
C GLU A 94 -16.79 28.55 26.31
N LEU A 95 -17.84 28.09 25.61
CA LEU A 95 -18.44 28.80 24.48
C LEU A 95 -18.95 30.19 24.89
N GLN A 96 -19.72 30.29 25.98
CA GLN A 96 -20.18 31.59 26.49
C GLN A 96 -19.01 32.52 26.85
N THR A 97 -17.93 31.96 27.38
CA THR A 97 -16.72 32.70 27.72
C THR A 97 -16.02 33.21 26.45
N ALA A 98 -15.89 32.38 25.42
CA ALA A 98 -15.30 32.75 24.13
C ALA A 98 -16.14 33.81 23.39
N GLU A 99 -17.48 33.72 23.48
CA GLU A 99 -18.42 34.72 22.98
C GLU A 99 -18.20 36.09 23.65
N MET A 100 -18.13 36.13 24.98
CA MET A 100 -17.86 37.36 25.72
C MET A 100 -16.48 37.94 25.41
N GLN A 101 -15.49 37.08 25.14
CA GLN A 101 -14.13 37.48 24.77
C GLN A 101 -13.99 37.85 23.29
N GLY A 102 -15.05 37.75 22.50
CA GLY A 102 -15.04 38.07 21.06
C GLY A 102 -14.17 37.13 20.22
N GLN A 103 -13.93 35.90 20.70
CA GLN A 103 -13.07 34.90 20.04
C GLN A 103 -13.83 33.97 19.07
N MET A 104 -15.13 34.18 18.91
CA MET A 104 -15.96 33.37 18.03
C MET A 104 -15.78 33.81 16.57
N ALA A 105 -15.22 32.94 15.72
CA ALA A 105 -15.17 33.15 14.28
C ALA A 105 -16.57 32.91 13.68
N SER A 106 -17.30 33.99 13.43
CA SER A 106 -18.65 33.95 12.83
C SER A 106 -18.59 34.00 11.30
N ASP A 107 -17.84 33.11 10.66
CA ASP A 107 -17.90 32.93 9.20
C ASP A 107 -18.94 31.84 8.91
N GLN A 108 -20.18 32.28 8.67
CA GLN A 108 -21.37 31.45 8.45
C GLN A 108 -21.36 30.72 7.09
N GLU A 109 -20.33 29.93 6.81
CA GLU A 109 -20.43 28.95 5.72
C GLU A 109 -21.45 27.88 6.12
N SER A 110 -22.64 27.95 5.50
CA SER A 110 -23.71 26.98 5.71
C SER A 110 -23.22 25.57 5.44
N TYR A 111 -23.23 24.72 6.48
CA TYR A 111 -22.91 23.30 6.39
C TYR A 111 -24.17 22.44 6.62
N PRO A 112 -24.41 21.40 5.80
CA PRO A 112 -23.58 20.94 4.69
C PRO A 112 -23.67 21.85 3.46
N PRO A 113 -22.61 21.97 2.65
CA PRO A 113 -22.69 22.69 1.39
C PRO A 113 -23.80 22.07 0.53
N MET A 114 -24.61 22.90 -0.15
CA MET A 114 -25.55 22.37 -1.13
C MET A 114 -24.75 21.54 -2.14
N PRO A 115 -25.15 20.29 -2.44
CA PRO A 115 -24.48 19.51 -3.46
C PRO A 115 -24.67 20.26 -4.78
N MET A 116 -23.59 20.81 -5.32
CA MET A 116 -23.61 21.28 -6.70
C MET A 116 -24.02 20.07 -7.54
N ALA A 117 -25.14 20.18 -8.24
CA ALA A 117 -25.56 19.16 -9.18
C ALA A 117 -24.47 19.07 -10.24
N HIS A 118 -23.64 18.03 -10.16
CA HIS A 118 -22.78 17.60 -11.24
C HIS A 118 -23.70 16.92 -12.25
N SER A 119 -24.56 17.71 -12.90
CA SER A 119 -25.31 17.27 -14.07
C SER A 119 -24.34 17.29 -15.24
N GLY A 120 -23.42 16.33 -15.22
CA GLY A 120 -22.68 15.93 -16.40
C GLY A 120 -23.67 15.52 -17.48
N MET A 121 -23.32 15.88 -18.71
CA MET A 121 -23.84 15.38 -19.98
C MET A 121 -24.89 14.26 -19.85
N SER A 122 -26.16 14.60 -20.06
CA SER A 122 -27.04 13.68 -20.77
C SER A 122 -26.86 14.00 -22.25
N ASP A 123 -26.19 13.06 -22.92
CA ASP A 123 -26.46 12.56 -24.27
C ASP A 123 -27.13 13.56 -25.24
N MET A 124 -26.43 14.03 -26.28
CA MET A 124 -26.47 13.35 -27.58
C MET A 124 -27.87 12.80 -27.92
N GLN A 125 -28.68 13.64 -28.57
CA GLN A 125 -29.70 13.23 -29.54
C GLN A 125 -30.00 14.39 -30.50
#